data_AF-A0A3B8QUG0-F1
#
_entry.id   AF-A0A3B8QUG0-F1
#
_cell.length_a   1.000
_cell.length_b   1.000
_cell.length_c   1.000
_cell.angle_alpha   90.00
_cell.angle_beta   90.00
_cell.angle_gamma   90.00
#
_symmetry.space_group_name_H-M   'P 1'
#
loop_
_entity.id
_entity.type
_entity.pdbx_description
1 polymer ?
#
loop_
_entity_poly.entity_id
_entity_poly.type
_entity_poly.pdbx_seq_one_letter_code
_entity_poly.pdbx_strand_id
1 'polypeptide(L)'
;MKIALLCHFSPPVHGAALVGDRVFALLSKRHQVYRHRLSDNRSLIQIGKIKFALLRELCQKLCWLIDVIFVKKVSAVYITPALDGNAYWRDVLLVLFVKVTRKLVRHRVHLLLHVHMRPRRARTKGLVWRLFVSNSELILLLPVLRQDFS
;
A
#
# COMPACT_ATOMS: atom_id res chain seq x y z
N MET A 1 -0.74 -19.45 5.19
CA MET A 1 0.00 -18.36 4.49
C MET A 1 0.23 -17.20 5.44
N LYS A 2 1.27 -16.41 5.20
CA LYS A 2 1.58 -15.20 5.97
C LYS A 2 1.34 -13.98 5.08
N ILE A 3 0.51 -13.04 5.51
CA ILE A 3 0.05 -11.93 4.67
C ILE A 3 0.35 -10.60 5.37
N ALA A 4 0.94 -9.66 4.64
CA ALA A 4 1.13 -8.28 5.08
C ALA A 4 0.04 -7.39 4.48
N LEU A 5 -0.68 -6.63 5.32
CA LEU A 5 -1.67 -5.64 4.91
C LEU A 5 -1.15 -4.23 5.23
N LEU A 6 -0.99 -3.42 4.19
CA LEU A 6 -0.66 -2.01 4.30
C LEU A 6 -1.83 -1.19 3.72
N CYS A 7 -2.83 -0.92 4.57
CA CYS A 7 -4.07 -0.27 4.16
C CYS A 7 -4.62 0.69 5.23
N HIS A 8 -5.79 1.28 4.97
CA HIS A 8 -6.52 2.07 5.95
C HIS A 8 -7.33 1.17 6.89
N PHE A 9 -7.41 1.54 8.17
CA PHE A 9 -8.16 0.81 9.20
C PHE A 9 -8.88 1.83 10.10
N SER A 10 -10.02 1.44 10.68
CA SER A 10 -10.72 2.29 11.64
C SER A 10 -9.93 2.43 12.95
N PRO A 11 -10.05 3.55 13.68
CA PRO A 11 -10.64 4.86 13.30
C PRO A 11 -9.63 5.77 12.56
N PRO A 12 -10.07 6.78 11.78
CA PRO A 12 -11.46 7.22 11.52
C PRO A 12 -12.20 6.29 10.54
N VAL A 13 -13.53 6.27 10.63
CA VAL A 13 -14.38 5.44 9.76
C VAL A 13 -14.58 6.13 8.42
N HIS A 14 -14.02 5.53 7.35
CA HIS A 14 -14.20 5.96 5.96
C HIS A 14 -14.27 4.73 5.05
N GLY A 15 -14.71 4.90 3.79
CA GLY A 15 -14.95 3.77 2.87
C GLY A 15 -13.77 2.80 2.75
N ALA A 16 -12.56 3.30 2.49
CA ALA A 16 -11.36 2.47 2.42
C ALA A 16 -10.97 1.81 3.77
N ALA A 17 -11.25 2.43 4.91
CA ALA A 17 -10.99 1.84 6.23
C ALA A 17 -11.94 0.68 6.53
N LEU A 18 -13.23 0.81 6.19
CA LEU A 18 -14.22 -0.27 6.33
C LEU A 18 -13.84 -1.50 5.51
N VAL A 19 -13.34 -1.29 4.28
CA VAL A 19 -12.83 -2.39 3.45
C VAL A 19 -11.59 -3.02 4.08
N GLY A 20 -10.63 -2.20 4.56
CA GLY A 20 -9.44 -2.70 5.24
C GLY A 20 -9.77 -3.55 6.47
N ASP A 21 -10.71 -3.10 7.31
CA ASP A 21 -11.17 -3.83 8.49
C ASP A 21 -11.83 -5.17 8.10
N ARG A 22 -12.68 -5.18 7.06
CA ARG A 22 -13.31 -6.41 6.55
C ARG A 22 -12.28 -7.39 5.99
N VAL A 23 -11.34 -6.92 5.17
CA VAL A 23 -10.27 -7.76 4.60
C VAL A 23 -9.43 -8.38 5.72
N PHE A 24 -9.05 -7.59 6.72
CA PHE A 24 -8.31 -8.09 7.87
C PHE A 24 -9.11 -9.15 8.66
N ALA A 25 -10.39 -8.89 8.96
CA ALA A 25 -11.24 -9.80 9.70
C ALA A 25 -11.45 -11.15 8.96
N LEU A 26 -11.59 -11.12 7.62
CA LEU A 26 -11.75 -12.33 6.83
C LEU A 26 -10.46 -13.13 6.72
N LEU A 27 -9.33 -12.47 6.43
CA LEU A 27 -8.04 -13.14 6.26
C LEU A 27 -7.51 -13.71 7.57
N SER A 28 -7.69 -13.00 8.69
CA SER A 28 -7.18 -13.43 10.00
C SER A 28 -7.85 -14.70 10.53
N LYS A 29 -9.02 -15.09 9.97
CA LYS A 29 -9.66 -16.38 10.32
C LYS A 29 -8.91 -17.60 9.79
N ARG A 30 -8.07 -17.44 8.76
CA ARG A 30 -7.45 -18.56 8.04
C ARG A 30 -5.93 -18.41 7.85
N HIS A 31 -5.40 -17.23 8.09
CA HIS A 31 -4.01 -16.88 7.78
C HIS A 31 -3.39 -16.06 8.91
N GLN A 32 -2.06 -16.09 8.98
CA GLN A 32 -1.32 -15.19 9.85
C GLN A 32 -1.20 -13.83 9.16
N VAL A 33 -1.83 -12.81 9.72
CA VAL A 33 -1.92 -11.48 9.10
C VAL A 33 -1.16 -10.45 9.92
N TYR A 34 -0.21 -9.78 9.28
CA TYR A 34 0.48 -8.62 9.81
C TYR A 34 -0.12 -7.38 9.19
N ARG A 35 -0.53 -6.40 9.99
CA ARG A 35 -1.13 -5.16 9.49
C ARG A 35 -0.34 -3.94 9.90
N HIS A 36 -0.28 -2.95 9.01
CA HIS A 36 0.22 -1.61 9.29
C HIS A 36 -0.66 -0.58 8.58
N ARG A 37 -0.87 0.58 9.21
CA ARG A 37 -1.70 1.64 8.65
C ARG A 37 -0.94 2.44 7.59
N LEU A 38 -1.63 2.86 6.53
CA LEU A 38 -1.07 3.69 5.46
C LEU A 38 -0.88 5.16 5.83
N SER A 39 -1.73 5.74 6.69
CA SER A 39 -1.60 7.12 7.16
C SER A 39 -1.89 7.18 8.65
N ASP A 40 -1.01 7.81 9.43
CA ASP A 40 -1.30 8.14 10.83
C ASP A 40 -2.09 9.45 10.92
N ASN A 41 -3.23 9.41 11.61
CA ASN A 41 -4.18 10.53 11.74
C ASN A 41 -3.63 11.70 12.61
N ARG A 42 -2.35 11.66 12.99
CA ARG A 42 -1.74 12.55 14.00
C ARG A 42 -0.88 13.67 13.41
N SER A 43 -0.63 13.69 12.09
CA SER A 43 0.37 14.58 11.48
C SER A 43 -0.17 15.94 10.98
N LEU A 44 -1.44 16.25 11.20
CA LEU A 44 -2.09 17.45 10.64
C LEU A 44 -1.83 18.78 11.39
N ILE A 45 -1.10 18.81 12.53
CA ILE A 45 -1.16 19.95 13.47
C ILE A 45 0.16 20.77 13.60
N GLN A 46 1.24 20.54 12.83
CA GLN A 46 2.50 21.30 13.07
C GLN A 46 3.12 21.95 11.83
N ILE A 47 2.66 23.17 11.51
CA ILE A 47 3.26 24.07 10.51
C ILE A 47 4.76 24.27 10.84
N GLY A 48 5.65 23.82 9.94
CA GLY A 48 7.12 23.88 10.08
C GLY A 48 7.84 22.53 10.25
N LYS A 49 7.23 21.54 10.93
CA LYS A 49 7.84 20.21 11.20
C LYS A 49 7.31 19.07 10.29
N ILE A 50 6.38 19.40 9.38
CA ILE A 50 5.68 18.47 8.50
C ILE A 50 6.63 17.56 7.71
N LYS A 51 7.70 18.09 7.09
CA LYS A 51 8.60 17.30 6.24
C LYS A 51 9.28 16.15 6.99
N PHE A 52 9.77 16.39 8.21
CA PHE A 52 10.43 15.37 9.03
C PHE A 52 9.45 14.30 9.54
N ALA A 53 8.23 14.70 9.91
CA ALA A 53 7.20 13.77 10.33
C ALA A 53 6.81 12.80 9.19
N LEU A 54 6.62 13.32 7.96
CA LEU A 54 6.34 12.48 6.80
C LEU A 54 7.50 11.54 6.48
N LEU A 55 8.76 12.02 6.57
CA LEU A 55 9.93 11.18 6.33
C LEU A 55 10.02 10.06 7.36
N ARG A 56 9.83 10.38 8.65
CA ARG A 56 9.81 9.38 9.73
C ARG A 56 8.71 8.33 9.50
N GLU A 57 7.51 8.76 9.13
CA GLU A 57 6.38 7.88 8.85
C GLU A 57 6.66 6.95 7.66
N LEU A 58 7.31 7.48 6.60
CA LEU A 58 7.78 6.69 5.47
C LEU A 58 8.85 5.68 5.91
N CYS A 59 9.86 6.10 6.67
CA CYS A 59 10.91 5.22 7.18
C CYS A 59 10.34 4.09 8.05
N GLN A 60 9.38 4.37 8.92
CA GLN A 60 8.72 3.36 9.75
C GLN A 60 8.02 2.29 8.89
N LYS A 61 7.33 2.70 7.83
CA LYS A 61 6.67 1.77 6.91
C LYS A 61 7.67 0.95 6.10
N LEU A 62 8.79 1.55 5.68
CA LEU A 62 9.87 0.84 5.00
C LEU A 62 10.51 -0.20 5.93
N CYS A 63 10.83 0.17 7.17
CA CYS A 63 11.34 -0.77 8.17
C CYS A 63 10.36 -1.92 8.45
N TRP A 64 9.07 -1.61 8.55
CA TRP A 64 8.03 -2.63 8.70
C TRP A 64 7.95 -3.55 7.47
N LEU A 65 8.07 -3.01 6.26
CA LEU A 65 8.11 -3.80 5.03
C LEU A 65 9.34 -4.72 4.98
N ILE A 66 10.50 -4.25 5.45
CA ILE A 66 11.71 -5.07 5.59
C ILE A 66 11.46 -6.21 6.57
N ASP A 67 10.92 -5.93 7.75
CA ASP A 67 10.60 -6.94 8.76
C ASP A 67 9.64 -8.00 8.20
N VAL A 68 8.53 -7.60 7.56
CA VAL A 68 7.56 -8.57 7.05
C VAL A 68 8.09 -9.41 5.89
N ILE A 69 8.89 -8.82 4.99
CA ILE A 69 9.42 -9.51 3.80
C ILE A 69 10.60 -10.41 4.17
N PHE A 70 11.60 -9.89 4.89
CA PHE A 70 12.85 -10.64 5.13
C PHE A 70 12.80 -11.52 6.38
N VAL A 71 12.17 -11.06 7.46
CA VAL A 71 12.14 -11.76 8.75
C VAL A 71 10.92 -12.68 8.83
N LYS A 72 9.72 -12.11 8.67
CA LYS A 72 8.47 -12.88 8.77
C LYS A 72 8.21 -13.75 7.55
N LYS A 73 8.87 -13.47 6.42
CA LYS A 73 8.78 -14.21 5.15
C LYS A 73 7.34 -14.33 4.67
N VAL A 74 6.66 -13.18 4.55
CA VAL A 74 5.27 -13.15 4.05
C VAL A 74 5.19 -13.63 2.60
N SER A 75 4.13 -14.37 2.27
CA SER A 75 3.87 -14.85 0.91
C SER A 75 3.10 -13.83 0.06
N ALA A 76 2.48 -12.83 0.69
CA ALA A 76 1.73 -11.79 0.00
C ALA A 76 1.78 -10.45 0.75
N VAL A 77 1.83 -9.37 -0.02
CA VAL A 77 1.71 -7.98 0.44
C VAL A 77 0.50 -7.37 -0.29
N TYR A 78 -0.48 -6.94 0.48
CA TYR A 78 -1.66 -6.25 0.02
C TYR A 78 -1.58 -4.78 0.41
N ILE A 79 -1.72 -3.87 -0.57
CA ILE A 79 -1.61 -2.44 -0.37
C ILE A 79 -2.86 -1.75 -0.94
N THR A 80 -3.39 -0.74 -0.26
CA THR A 80 -4.46 0.13 -0.80
C THR A 80 -3.92 1.52 -1.15
N PRO A 81 -3.13 1.66 -2.23
CA PRO A 81 -2.36 2.88 -2.49
C PRO A 81 -3.26 4.07 -2.83
N ALA A 82 -2.82 5.26 -2.41
CA ALA A 82 -3.35 6.51 -2.91
C ALA A 82 -2.90 6.77 -4.35
N LEU A 83 -3.82 7.25 -5.21
CA LEU A 83 -3.53 7.57 -6.62
C LEU A 83 -3.55 9.07 -6.93
N ASP A 84 -3.80 9.91 -5.92
CA ASP A 84 -3.74 11.36 -6.04
C ASP A 84 -3.22 12.01 -4.74
N GLY A 85 -3.03 13.33 -4.79
CA GLY A 85 -2.50 14.13 -3.69
C GLY A 85 -1.04 13.84 -3.36
N ASN A 86 -0.63 14.26 -2.16
CA ASN A 86 0.74 14.07 -1.63
C ASN A 86 0.97 12.62 -1.17
N ALA A 87 -0.07 11.92 -0.75
CA ALA A 87 -0.01 10.51 -0.34
C ALA A 87 0.39 9.58 -1.49
N TYR A 88 0.09 9.95 -2.75
CA TYR A 88 0.51 9.21 -3.94
C TYR A 88 2.00 8.92 -3.98
N TRP A 89 2.85 9.94 -3.78
CA TRP A 89 4.29 9.76 -3.93
C TRP A 89 4.86 8.83 -2.85
N ARG A 90 4.37 8.96 -1.62
CA ARG A 90 4.70 8.05 -0.52
C ARG A 90 4.31 6.61 -0.87
N ASP A 91 3.09 6.40 -1.36
CA ASP A 91 2.57 5.06 -1.63
C ASP A 91 3.23 4.42 -2.85
N VAL A 92 3.56 5.22 -3.87
CA VAL A 92 4.39 4.79 -5.00
C VAL A 92 5.75 4.29 -4.51
N LEU A 93 6.43 5.04 -3.65
CA LEU A 93 7.72 4.62 -3.09
C LEU A 93 7.60 3.29 -2.34
N LEU A 94 6.56 3.12 -1.52
CA LEU A 94 6.30 1.87 -0.80
C LEU A 94 6.04 0.70 -1.76
N VAL A 95 5.25 0.90 -2.82
CA VAL A 95 4.99 -0.12 -3.84
C VAL A 95 6.25 -0.51 -4.60
N LEU A 96 7.03 0.47 -5.07
CA LEU A 96 8.29 0.22 -5.77
C LEU A 96 9.30 -0.49 -4.86
N PHE A 97 9.36 -0.11 -3.58
CA PHE A 97 10.20 -0.78 -2.59
C PHE A 97 9.85 -2.27 -2.45
N VAL A 98 8.56 -2.61 -2.35
CA VAL A 98 8.12 -4.02 -2.31
C VAL A 98 8.48 -4.76 -3.59
N LYS A 99 8.36 -4.12 -4.77
CA LYS A 99 8.70 -4.74 -6.05
C LYS A 99 10.18 -5.09 -6.17
N VAL A 100 11.05 -4.26 -5.62
CA VAL A 100 12.50 -4.52 -5.58
C VAL A 100 12.78 -5.62 -4.56
N THR A 101 12.34 -5.44 -3.32
CA THR A 101 12.67 -6.35 -2.21
C THR A 101 12.14 -7.77 -2.43
N ARG A 102 10.96 -7.94 -3.02
CA ARG A 102 10.44 -9.28 -3.34
C ARG A 102 11.28 -10.07 -4.35
N LYS A 103 12.10 -9.40 -5.17
CA LYS A 103 13.03 -10.06 -6.11
C LYS A 103 14.33 -10.47 -5.43
N LEU A 104 14.65 -9.86 -4.28
CA LEU A 104 15.86 -10.14 -3.51
C LEU A 104 15.72 -11.33 -2.57
N VAL A 105 14.48 -11.75 -2.28
CA VAL A 105 14.20 -12.89 -1.40
C VAL A 105 14.00 -14.18 -2.19
N ARG A 106 14.36 -15.32 -1.58
CA ARG A 106 14.22 -16.65 -2.20
C ARG A 106 12.77 -17.18 -2.26
N HIS A 107 11.88 -16.63 -1.44
CA HIS A 107 10.47 -17.07 -1.40
C HIS A 107 9.62 -16.16 -2.30
N ARG A 108 8.54 -16.71 -2.84
CA ARG A 108 7.63 -15.95 -3.70
C ARG A 108 6.76 -15.01 -2.86
N VAL A 109 6.78 -13.72 -3.19
CA VAL A 109 5.91 -12.70 -2.58
C VAL A 109 4.98 -12.11 -3.64
N HIS A 110 3.68 -12.34 -3.48
CA HIS A 110 2.64 -11.73 -4.30
C HIS A 110 2.41 -10.28 -3.87
N LEU A 111 2.27 -9.36 -4.84
CA LEU A 111 1.95 -7.96 -4.57
C LEU A 111 0.56 -7.64 -5.14
N LEU A 112 -0.39 -7.39 -4.25
CA LEU A 112 -1.76 -7.03 -4.59
C LEU A 112 -1.99 -5.55 -4.31
N LEU A 113 -2.42 -4.80 -5.32
CA LEU A 113 -2.79 -3.39 -5.17
C LEU A 113 -4.30 -3.26 -5.29
N HIS A 114 -4.97 -2.91 -4.19
CA HIS A 114 -6.40 -2.65 -4.19
C HIS A 114 -6.67 -1.15 -4.29
N VAL A 115 -7.18 -0.76 -5.45
CA VAL A 115 -7.40 0.64 -5.78
C VAL A 115 -8.85 1.03 -5.47
N HIS A 116 -9.01 2.10 -4.68
CA HIS A 116 -10.30 2.65 -4.30
C HIS A 116 -10.66 3.99 -4.96
N MET A 117 -9.81 4.49 -5.86
CA MET A 117 -10.02 5.77 -6.52
C MET A 117 -9.59 5.73 -7.98
N ARG A 118 -10.04 6.68 -8.79
CA ARG A 118 -9.55 6.87 -10.14
C ARG A 118 -8.27 7.72 -10.13
N PRO A 119 -7.18 7.32 -10.82
CA PRO A 119 -5.98 8.15 -10.89
C PRO A 119 -6.25 9.41 -11.71
N ARG A 120 -5.55 10.50 -11.39
CA ARG A 120 -5.59 11.73 -12.22
C ARG A 120 -4.89 11.45 -13.57
N ARG A 121 -5.57 11.71 -14.69
CA ARG A 121 -5.11 11.37 -16.06
C ARG A 121 -3.69 11.83 -16.41
N ALA A 122 -3.22 12.94 -15.84
CA ALA A 122 -1.84 13.40 -16.04
C ALA A 122 -0.79 12.46 -15.42
N ARG A 123 -1.10 11.80 -14.29
CA ARG A 123 -0.19 10.90 -13.59
C ARG A 123 -0.03 9.56 -14.30
N THR A 124 -1.00 9.15 -15.12
CA THR A 124 -1.00 7.82 -15.76
C THR A 124 -0.07 7.72 -16.98
N LYS A 125 0.53 8.82 -17.44
CA LYS A 125 1.35 8.86 -18.65
C LYS A 125 2.86 8.65 -18.41
N GLY A 126 3.30 8.63 -17.17
CA GLY A 126 4.73 8.64 -16.80
C GLY A 126 5.39 7.27 -16.64
N LEU A 127 6.72 7.24 -16.67
CA LEU A 127 7.52 6.04 -16.34
C LEU A 127 7.20 5.52 -14.93
N VAL A 128 7.08 6.42 -13.96
CA VAL A 128 6.75 6.09 -12.57
C VAL A 128 5.44 5.33 -12.48
N TRP A 129 4.43 5.74 -13.25
CA TRP A 129 3.13 5.06 -13.28
C TRP A 129 3.23 3.64 -13.86
N ARG A 130 3.92 3.50 -15.00
CA ARG A 130 4.17 2.18 -15.61
C ARG A 130 4.91 1.25 -14.64
N LEU A 131 5.92 1.76 -13.93
CA LEU A 131 6.62 1.01 -12.89
C LEU A 131 5.72 0.71 -11.69
N PHE A 132 4.80 1.61 -11.31
CA PHE A 132 3.84 1.41 -10.23
C PHE A 132 2.80 0.34 -10.54
N VAL A 133 2.33 0.23 -11.79
CA VAL A 133 1.31 -0.76 -12.19
C VAL A 133 1.91 -2.12 -12.60
N SER A 134 3.05 -2.11 -13.29
CA SER A 134 3.63 -3.35 -13.85
C SER A 134 3.97 -4.41 -12.81
N ASN A 135 3.84 -5.69 -13.14
CA ASN A 135 4.19 -6.80 -12.23
C ASN A 135 3.41 -6.77 -10.89
N SER A 136 2.23 -6.16 -10.84
CA SER A 136 1.35 -6.20 -9.66
C SER A 136 -0.02 -6.71 -10.03
N GLU A 137 -0.67 -7.39 -9.09
CA GLU A 137 -2.05 -7.84 -9.26
C GLU A 137 -2.98 -6.71 -8.82
N LEU A 138 -3.74 -6.16 -9.77
CA LEU A 138 -4.64 -5.04 -9.50
C LEU A 138 -6.03 -5.56 -9.12
N ILE A 139 -6.50 -5.14 -7.95
CA ILE A 139 -7.88 -5.30 -7.52
C ILE A 139 -8.57 -3.94 -7.72
N LEU A 140 -9.52 -3.90 -8.66
CA LEU A 140 -10.27 -2.71 -9.01
C LEU A 140 -11.69 -2.81 -8.46
N LEU A 141 -12.26 -1.68 -8.03
CA LEU A 141 -13.65 -1.62 -7.59
C LEU A 141 -14.65 -1.92 -8.72
N LEU A 142 -14.33 -1.48 -9.93
CA LEU A 142 -15.21 -1.59 -11.10
C LEU A 142 -14.40 -1.98 -12.34
N PRO A 143 -14.95 -2.82 -13.24
CA PRO A 143 -14.28 -3.20 -14.49
C PRO A 143 -13.91 -2.01 -15.38
N VAL A 144 -14.73 -0.94 -15.39
CA VAL A 144 -14.51 0.27 -16.19
C VAL A 144 -13.17 0.94 -15.88
N LEU A 145 -12.67 0.79 -14.65
CA LEU A 145 -11.40 1.39 -14.23
C LEU A 145 -10.19 0.74 -14.93
N ARG A 146 -10.32 -0.45 -15.53
CA ARG A 146 -9.19 -1.12 -16.22
C ARG A 146 -8.54 -0.22 -17.27
N GLN A 147 -9.31 0.61 -17.95
CA GLN A 147 -8.82 1.54 -18.97
C GLN A 147 -7.82 2.58 -18.41
N ASP A 148 -7.86 2.87 -17.11
CA ASP A 148 -6.95 3.82 -16.47
C ASP A 148 -5.61 3.17 -16.02
N PHE A 149 -5.53 1.84 -16.06
CA PHE A 149 -4.36 1.04 -15.64
C PHE A 149 -3.79 0.14 -16.75
N SER A 150 -4.30 0.29 -17.98
CA SER A 150 -3.82 -0.41 -19.17
C SER A 150 -2.62 0.30 -19.80
#